data_AF-A0A6L8FCR7-F1
#
_entry.id   AF-A0A6L8FCR7-F1
#
_cell.length_a   1.000
_cell.length_b   1.000
_cell.length_c   1.000
_cell.angle_alpha   90.00
_cell.angle_beta   90.00
_cell.angle_gamma   90.00
#
_symmetry.space_group_name_H-M   'P 1'
#
loop_
_entity.id
_entity.type
_entity.pdbx_description
1 polymer ?
#
loop_
_entity_poly.entity_id
_entity_poly.type
_entity_poly.pdbx_seq_one_letter_code
_entity_poly.pdbx_strand_id
1 'polypeptide(L)' 'MLICCPISTSIRGGATEVALPGLEQPSVIVASLVQTLSWRDRKVKKISRAPINEYREVLLRLLPLIGASEALSSL' A
#
# COMPACT_ATOMS: atom_id res chain seq x y z
N MET A 1 -7.39 12.87 -8.45
CA MET A 1 -6.38 12.58 -7.41
C MET A 1 -6.50 11.12 -6.99
N LEU A 2 -5.42 10.53 -6.48
CA LEU A 2 -5.32 9.15 -5.97
C LEU A 2 -4.56 9.20 -4.64
N ILE A 3 -5.05 8.47 -3.63
CA ILE A 3 -4.30 8.15 -2.41
C ILE A 3 -3.85 6.71 -2.53
N CYS A 4 -2.54 6.44 -2.42
CA CYS A 4 -2.00 5.09 -2.60
C CYS A 4 -0.71 4.85 -1.81
N CYS A 5 -0.38 3.59 -1.61
CA CYS A 5 0.95 3.15 -1.17
C CYS A 5 1.81 2.78 -2.40
N PRO A 6 3.08 3.21 -2.48
CA PRO A 6 3.94 2.87 -3.61
C PRO A 6 4.40 1.42 -3.55
N ILE A 7 4.75 0.90 -4.73
CA ILE A 7 5.37 -0.42 -4.93
C ILE A 7 6.87 -0.19 -5.17
N SER A 8 7.71 -0.97 -4.49
CA SER A 8 9.17 -0.91 -4.57
C SER A 8 9.74 -2.28 -4.90
N THR A 9 10.77 -2.32 -5.74
CA THR A 9 11.65 -3.49 -5.90
C THR A 9 12.84 -3.49 -4.96
N SER A 10 13.11 -2.38 -4.29
CA SER A 10 14.10 -2.31 -3.23
C SER A 10 13.45 -2.82 -1.95
N ILE A 11 13.52 -4.14 -1.76
CA ILE A 11 12.95 -4.86 -0.61
C ILE A 11 13.89 -4.71 0.58
N ARG A 12 13.35 -4.28 1.72
CA ARG A 12 14.12 -4.08 2.97
C ARG A 12 13.74 -5.06 4.07
N GLY A 13 12.64 -5.80 3.90
CA GLY A 13 12.13 -6.74 4.90
C GLY A 13 11.51 -6.03 6.10
N GLY A 14 11.10 -4.77 5.95
CA GLY A 14 10.52 -3.98 7.03
C GLY A 14 9.13 -4.45 7.43
N ALA A 15 8.74 -4.26 8.68
CA ALA A 15 7.42 -4.65 9.19
C ALA A 15 6.25 -3.98 8.43
N THR A 16 6.49 -2.84 7.77
CA THR A 16 5.50 -2.11 6.98
C THR A 16 5.52 -2.48 5.49
N GLU A 17 6.36 -3.42 5.07
CA GLU A 17 6.41 -3.94 3.71
C GLU A 17 5.49 -5.16 3.57
N VAL A 18 4.72 -5.20 2.47
CA VAL A 18 3.84 -6.32 2.10
C VAL A 18 4.33 -6.89 0.79
N ALA A 19 4.62 -8.19 0.75
CA ALA A 19 5.00 -8.85 -0.49
C ALA A 19 3.87 -8.76 -1.52
N LEU A 20 4.20 -8.40 -2.76
CA LEU A 20 3.23 -8.30 -3.84
C LEU A 20 3.59 -9.31 -4.95
N PRO A 21 2.87 -10.44 -5.05
CA PRO A 21 3.07 -11.40 -6.13
C PRO A 21 2.45 -10.91 -7.45
N GLY A 22 2.81 -11.56 -8.55
CA GLY A 22 2.19 -11.33 -9.86
C GLY A 22 2.75 -10.16 -10.67
N LEU A 23 3.91 -9.63 -10.28
CA LEU A 23 4.72 -8.73 -11.09
C LEU A 23 5.94 -9.47 -11.65
N GLU A 24 6.51 -8.96 -12.75
CA GLU A 24 7.69 -9.56 -13.39
C GLU A 24 8.91 -9.65 -12.47
N GLN A 25 8.99 -8.72 -11.51
CA GLN A 25 10.10 -8.60 -10.56
C GLN A 25 9.56 -8.66 -9.12
N PRO A 26 10.28 -9.33 -8.19
CA PRO A 26 9.94 -9.33 -6.79
C PRO A 26 9.74 -7.90 -6.27
N SER A 27 8.58 -7.65 -5.68
CA SER A 27 8.18 -6.31 -5.28
C SER A 27 7.44 -6.34 -3.95
N VAL A 28 7.51 -5.23 -3.23
CA VAL A 28 6.76 -4.98 -1.99
C VAL A 28 5.95 -3.71 -2.09
N ILE A 29 4.78 -3.69 -1.43
CA ILE A 29 4.03 -2.46 -1.16
C ILE A 29 4.56 -1.87 0.15
N VAL A 30 4.91 -0.58 0.15
CA VAL A 30 5.40 0.12 1.35
C VAL A 30 4.21 0.79 2.05
N ALA A 31 3.57 0.07 2.97
CA ALA A 31 2.31 0.51 3.61
C ALA A 31 2.46 1.76 4.49
N SER A 32 3.66 2.04 4.97
CA SER A 32 3.97 3.25 5.76
C SER A 32 4.04 4.52 4.95
N LEU A 33 4.13 4.43 3.62
CA LEU A 33 4.25 5.59 2.74
C LEU A 33 2.94 5.82 1.98
N VAL A 34 2.07 6.65 2.53
CA VAL A 34 0.83 7.06 1.86
C VAL A 34 1.08 8.33 1.05
N GLN A 35 0.81 8.29 -0.25
CA GLN A 35 1.01 9.41 -1.16
C GLN A 35 -0.29 9.87 -1.78
N THR A 36 -0.46 11.19 -1.90
CA THR A 36 -1.51 11.81 -2.69
C THR A 36 -0.93 12.26 -4.03
N LEU A 37 -1.37 11.62 -5.12
CA LEU A 37 -0.81 11.85 -6.46
C LEU A 37 -1.91 12.22 -7.47
N SER A 38 -1.56 13.08 -8.43
CA SER A 38 -2.41 13.30 -9.62
C SER A 38 -2.21 12.16 -10.61
N TRP A 39 -3.11 11.18 -10.61
CA TRP A 39 -3.06 10.04 -11.54
C TRP A 39 -3.27 10.46 -13.00
N ARG A 40 -4.02 11.56 -13.23
CA ARG A 40 -4.31 12.10 -14.57
C ARG A 40 -3.05 12.68 -15.21
N ASP A 41 -2.33 13.55 -14.48
CA ASP A 41 -1.11 14.18 -14.98
C ASP A 41 0.01 13.15 -15.19
N ARG A 42 0.01 12.10 -14.37
CA ARG A 42 0.92 10.94 -14.50
C ARG A 42 0.51 9.94 -15.58
N LYS A 43 -0.61 10.15 -16.28
CA LYS A 43 -1.11 9.29 -17.39
C LYS A 43 -1.15 7.80 -17.02
N VAL A 44 -1.58 7.50 -15.79
CA VAL A 44 -1.57 6.13 -15.24
C VAL A 44 -2.47 5.20 -16.06
N LYS A 45 -2.01 3.97 -16.28
CA LYS A 45 -2.81 2.88 -16.88
C LYS A 45 -3.02 1.78 -15.85
N LYS A 46 -4.20 1.15 -15.88
CA LYS A 46 -4.46 -0.04 -15.07
C LYS A 46 -3.71 -1.23 -15.65
N ILE A 47 -2.87 -1.87 -14.85
CA ILE A 47 -2.07 -3.03 -15.26
C ILE A 47 -2.64 -4.35 -14.72
N SER A 48 -3.13 -4.36 -13.48
CA SER A 48 -3.70 -5.54 -12.84
C SER A 48 -4.54 -5.14 -11.62
N ARG A 49 -5.02 -6.13 -10.87
CA ARG A 49 -5.67 -5.96 -9.56
C ARG A 49 -4.84 -6.71 -8.53
N ALA A 50 -4.50 -6.04 -7.42
CA ALA A 50 -3.83 -6.70 -6.31
C ALA A 50 -4.76 -7.78 -5.70
N PRO A 51 -4.22 -8.93 -5.27
CA PRO A 51 -5.04 -9.93 -4.62
C PRO A 51 -5.53 -9.44 -3.24
N ILE A 52 -6.62 -10.04 -2.76
CA ILE A 52 -7.37 -9.53 -1.60
C ILE A 52 -6.58 -9.67 -0.29
N ASN A 53 -5.69 -10.66 -0.20
CA ASN A 53 -4.93 -10.92 1.01
C ASN A 53 -3.90 -9.83 1.24
N GLU A 54 -3.17 -9.43 0.19
CA GLU A 54 -2.18 -8.36 0.21
C GLU A 54 -2.85 -7.01 0.48
N TYR A 55 -4.04 -6.78 -0.08
CA TYR A 55 -4.83 -5.59 0.24
C TYR A 55 -5.18 -5.52 1.74
N ARG A 56 -5.67 -6.62 2.32
CA ARG A 56 -5.95 -6.70 3.77
C ARG A 56 -4.69 -6.52 4.60
N GLU A 57 -3.59 -7.12 4.16
CA GLU A 57 -2.30 -7.05 4.83
C GLU A 57 -1.74 -5.62 4.85
N VAL A 58 -1.93 -4.84 3.79
CA VAL A 58 -1.64 -3.41 3.75
C VAL A 58 -2.48 -2.65 4.77
N LEU A 59 -3.80 -2.93 4.86
CA LEU A 59 -4.67 -2.28 5.85
C LEU A 59 -4.20 -2.59 7.27
N LEU A 60 -3.89 -3.85 7.58
CA LEU A 60 -3.40 -4.26 8.91
C LEU A 60 -2.10 -3.56 9.31
N ARG A 61 -1.21 -3.27 8.34
CA ARG A 61 0.00 -2.48 8.60
C ARG A 61 -0.25 -0.99 8.69
N LEU A 62 -1.23 -0.46 7.94
CA LEU A 62 -1.55 0.96 7.90
C LEU A 62 -2.33 1.43 9.14
N LEU A 63 -3.31 0.65 9.60
CA LEU A 63 -4.22 1.01 10.69
C LEU A 63 -3.47 1.45 11.98
N PRO A 64 -2.44 0.73 12.46
CA PRO A 64 -1.68 1.16 13.64
C PRO A 64 -0.92 2.48 13.41
N LEU A 65 -0.50 2.77 12.17
CA LEU A 65 0.29 3.96 11.85
C LEU A 65 -0.54 5.25 11.85
N ILE A 66 -1.85 5.13 11.71
CA ILE A 66 -2.78 6.26 11.65
C ILE A 66 -3.60 6.42 12.95
N GLY A 67 -3.30 5.65 13.99
CA GLY A 67 -4.05 5.68 15.24
C GLY A 67 -5.51 5.20 15.09
N ALA A 68 -5.74 4.22 14.20
CA ALA A 68 -7.10 3.78 13.89
C ALA A 68 -7.78 3.14 15.10
N SER A 69 -7.04 2.47 15.97
CA SER A 69 -7.58 1.84 17.18
C SER A 69 -8.18 2.87 18.13
N GLU A 70 -7.47 3.98 18.36
CA GLU A 70 -7.89 5.10 19.20
C GLU A 70 -9.12 5.77 18.60
N ALA A 71 -9.11 6.01 17.28
CA ALA A 71 -10.25 6.58 16.58
C ALA A 71 -11.51 5.71 16.70
N LEU A 72 -11.37 4.39 16.53
CA LEU A 72 -12.49 3.44 16.64
C LEU A 72 -12.99 3.31 18.08
N SER A 73 -12.12 3.40 19.09
CA SER A 73 -12.53 3.37 20.50
C SER A 73 -13.32 4.60 20.95
N SER A 74 -13.30 5.67 20.16
CA SER A 74 -13.98 6.94 20.46
C SER A 74 -15.38 7.07 19.83
N LEU A 75 -15.82 6.04 19.09
CA LEU A 75 -17.16 5.92 18.48
C LEU A 75 -18.12 5.15 19.39
#